data_AF-A0A9Q5TKZ1-F1
#
_entry.id   AF-A0A9Q5TKZ1-F1
#
_cell.length_a   1.000
_cell.length_b   1.000
_cell.length_c   1.000
_cell.angle_alpha   90.00
_cell.angle_beta   90.00
_cell.angle_gamma   90.00
#
_symmetry.space_group_name_H-M   'P 1'
#
loop_
_entity.id
_entity.type
_entity.pdbx_description
1 polymer ?
#
loop_
_entity_poly.entity_id
_entity_poly.type
_entity_poly.pdbx_seq_one_letter_code
_entity_poly.pdbx_strand_id
1 'polypeptide(L)' 'MNMQITKILNNNVVVVIDDQQREKVVMGRGIGFQKRAGERINSSGIEKEYALSSHELNGRLRKVRISGEILLG' A
#
# COMPACT_ATOMS: atom_id res chain seq x y z
N MET A 1 -8.02 8.11 12.52
CA MET A 1 -6.98 8.08 11.46
C MET A 1 -7.70 8.07 10.13
N ASN A 2 -7.59 9.13 9.36
CA ASN A 2 -8.14 9.20 8.01
C ASN A 2 -7.04 8.77 7.03
N MET A 3 -7.30 7.72 6.26
CA MET A 3 -6.40 7.23 5.22
C MET A 3 -7.15 7.23 3.90
N GLN A 4 -6.70 8.05 2.96
CA GLN A 4 -7.31 8.18 1.64
C GLN A 4 -6.44 7.49 0.61
N ILE A 5 -7.04 6.67 -0.25
CA ILE A 5 -6.36 5.95 -1.33
C ILE A 5 -5.85 6.97 -2.35
N THR A 6 -4.54 6.99 -2.57
CA THR A 6 -3.92 7.74 -3.66
C THR A 6 -3.72 6.85 -4.88
N LYS A 7 -3.42 5.56 -4.66
CA LYS A 7 -3.19 4.59 -5.73
C LYS A 7 -3.57 3.18 -5.30
N ILE A 8 -4.12 2.37 -6.20
CA ILE A 8 -4.39 0.95 -5.95
C ILE A 8 -3.33 0.16 -6.69
N LEU A 9 -2.55 -0.68 -5.98
CA LEU A 9 -1.52 -1.52 -6.59
C LEU A 9 -2.10 -2.90 -6.95
N ASN A 10 -2.93 -3.47 -6.07
CA ASN A 10 -3.74 -4.66 -6.32
C ASN A 10 -4.91 -4.74 -5.33
N ASN A 11 -5.72 -5.80 -5.39
CA ASN A 11 -6.88 -5.99 -4.50
C ASN A 11 -6.53 -5.97 -3.00
N ASN A 12 -5.30 -6.30 -2.63
CA ASN A 12 -4.83 -6.43 -1.26
C ASN A 12 -3.79 -5.36 -0.86
N VAL A 13 -3.38 -4.48 -1.78
CA VAL A 13 -2.31 -3.51 -1.56
C VAL A 13 -2.70 -2.17 -2.20
N VAL A 14 -2.74 -1.14 -1.37
CA VAL A 14 -3.08 0.22 -1.77
C VAL A 14 -2.06 1.20 -1.20
N VAL A 15 -1.84 2.31 -1.91
CA VAL A 15 -1.13 3.47 -1.42
C VAL A 15 -2.17 4.44 -0.89
N VAL A 16 -1.94 4.95 0.31
CA VAL A 16 -2.79 5.94 0.96
C VAL A 16 -1.97 7.13 1.42
N ILE A 17 -2.66 8.24 1.61
CA ILE A 17 -2.14 9.40 2.32
C ILE A 17 -2.84 9.51 3.67
N ASP A 18 -2.08 9.74 4.73
CA ASP A 18 -2.61 9.98 6.07
C ASP A 18 -2.92 11.47 6.32
N ASP A 19 -3.51 11.77 7.48
CA ASP A 19 -3.82 13.13 7.93
C ASP A 19 -2.59 14.05 8.00
N GLN A 20 -1.38 13.49 8.08
CA GLN A 20 -0.11 14.22 8.12
C GLN A 20 0.52 14.38 6.73
N GLN A 21 -0.25 14.13 5.66
CA GLN A 21 0.23 14.17 4.27
C GLN A 21 1.38 13.19 3.98
N ARG A 22 1.49 12.11 4.76
CA ARG A 22 2.51 11.08 4.53
C ARG A 22 1.91 9.96 3.69
N GLU A 23 2.61 9.60 2.63
CA GLU A 23 2.28 8.43 1.84
C GLU A 23 2.64 7.14 2.59
N LYS A 24 1.74 6.17 2.51
CA LYS A 24 1.89 4.85 3.12
C LYS A 24 1.42 3.78 2.16
N VAL A 25 2.12 2.66 2.09
CA VAL A 25 1.61 1.44 1.48
C VAL A 25 0.92 0.62 2.55
N VAL A 26 -0.32 0.26 2.29
CA VAL A 26 -1.16 -0.50 3.20
C VAL A 26 -1.53 -1.80 2.53
N MET A 27 -1.34 -2.89 3.26
CA MET A 27 -1.62 -4.25 2.84
C MET A 27 -2.69 -4.85 3.75
N GLY A 28 -3.65 -5.53 3.14
CA GLY A 28 -4.74 -6.19 3.85
C GLY A 28 -5.66 -6.92 2.89
N ARG A 29 -6.22 -8.04 3.32
CA ARG A 29 -7.13 -8.87 2.50
C ARG A 29 -8.32 -8.04 1.99
N GLY A 30 -8.38 -7.84 0.67
CA GLY A 30 -9.46 -7.12 0.00
C GLY A 30 -9.49 -5.62 0.26
N ILE A 31 -8.41 -5.01 0.77
CA ILE A 31 -8.41 -3.58 1.15
C ILE A 31 -8.61 -2.62 -0.04
N GLY A 32 -8.24 -3.05 -1.24
CA GLY A 32 -8.46 -2.33 -2.49
C GLY A 32 -9.63 -2.89 -3.33
N PHE A 33 -10.31 -3.93 -2.84
CA PHE A 33 -11.37 -4.58 -3.61
C PHE A 33 -12.59 -3.65 -3.73
N GLN A 34 -13.02 -3.40 -4.98
CA GLN A 34 -14.10 -2.46 -5.30
C GLN A 34 -13.88 -1.02 -4.79
N LYS A 35 -12.62 -0.64 -4.52
CA LYS A 35 -12.25 0.72 -4.13
C LYS A 35 -11.68 1.50 -5.30
N ARG A 36 -11.65 2.83 -5.17
CA ARG A 36 -11.06 3.77 -6.13
C ARG A 36 -10.15 4.77 -5.44
N ALA A 37 -9.23 5.36 -6.20
CA ALA A 37 -8.45 6.50 -5.72
C ALA A 37 -9.39 7.63 -5.29
N GLY A 38 -9.08 8.28 -4.18
CA GLY A 38 -9.93 9.27 -3.53
C GLY A 38 -10.84 8.70 -2.44
N GLU A 39 -11.08 7.39 -2.39
CA GLU A 39 -11.86 6.79 -1.32
C GLU A 39 -11.04 6.57 -0.05
N ARG A 40 -11.74 6.44 1.09
CA ARG A 40 -11.11 6.08 2.37
C ARG A 40 -11.07 4.57 2.56
N ILE A 41 -10.00 4.09 3.19
CA ILE A 41 -9.90 2.71 3.67
C ILE A 41 -10.29 2.58 5.14
N ASN A 42 -10.82 1.42 5.50
CA ASN A 42 -11.02 1.07 6.90
C ASN A 42 -9.71 0.56 7.49
N SER A 43 -9.22 1.21 8.55
CA SER A 43 -7.99 0.80 9.24
C SER A 43 -8.07 -0.59 9.88
N SER A 44 -9.28 -1.10 10.13
CA SER A 44 -9.50 -2.44 10.70
C SER A 44 -9.12 -3.57 9.74
N GLY A 45 -9.07 -3.30 8.43
CA GLY A 45 -8.65 -4.28 7.42
C GLY A 45 -7.15 -4.27 7.14
N ILE A 46 -6.38 -3.45 7.86
CA ILE A 46 -4.94 -3.31 7.66
C ILE A 46 -4.22 -4.43 8.38
N GLU A 47 -3.54 -5.28 7.62
CA GLU A 47 -2.63 -6.30 8.16
C GLU A 47 -1.20 -5.75 8.27
N LYS A 48 -0.82 -4.83 7.38
CA LYS A 48 0.52 -4.23 7.36
C LYS A 48 0.50 -2.83 6.78
N GLU A 49 1.22 -1.91 7.42
CA GLU A 49 1.48 -0.56 6.89
C GLU A 49 2.98 -0.32 6.73
N TYR A 50 3.36 0.39 5.69
CA TYR A 50 4.73 0.81 5.42
C TYR A 50 4.72 2.29 5.07
N ALA A 51 5.47 3.11 5.79
CA ALA A 51 5.66 4.50 5.43
C ALA A 51 6.51 4.58 4.15
N LEU A 52 6.07 5.36 3.17
CA LEU A 52 6.87 5.66 1.99
C LEU A 52 7.78 6.84 2.34
N SER A 53 8.94 6.55 2.92
CA SER A 53 10.05 7.49 2.86
C SER A 53 10.70 7.39 1.47
N SER A 54 11.14 8.51 0.89
CA SER A 54 11.75 8.56 -0.46
C SER A 54 12.96 7.63 -0.64
N HIS A 55 13.56 7.17 0.46
CA HIS A 55 14.62 6.17 0.49
C HIS A 55 14.13 4.71 0.50
N GLU A 56 12.91 4.43 1.00
CA GLU A 56 12.39 3.06 1.13
C GLU A 56 11.72 2.52 -0.14
N LEU A 57 11.14 3.38 -0.98
CA LEU A 57 10.47 2.95 -2.22
C LEU A 57 11.45 2.21 -3.16
N ASN A 58 12.70 2.70 -3.27
CA ASN A 58 13.76 2.08 -4.07
C ASN A 58 14.38 0.83 -3.42
N GLY A 59 14.40 0.75 -2.09
CA GLY A 59 15.06 -0.34 -1.36
C GLY A 59 14.17 -1.54 -1.05
N ARG A 60 12.86 -1.34 -0.82
CA ARG A 60 11.97 -2.39 -0.30
C ARG A 60 10.97 -2.95 -1.29
N LEU A 61 10.69 -2.28 -2.42
CA LEU A 61 9.99 -2.93 -3.55
C LEU A 61 10.82 -4.08 -4.14
N ARG A 62 12.16 -4.02 -4.04
CA ARG A 62 13.07 -5.13 -4.37
C ARG A 62 13.07 -6.27 -3.35
N LYS A 63 12.53 -6.05 -2.14
CA LYS A 63 12.60 -6.98 -1.01
C LYS A 63 11.23 -7.38 -0.48
N VAL A 64 10.17 -7.28 -1.28
CA VAL A 64 9.02 -8.17 -1.10
C VAL A 64 9.41 -9.47 -1.80
N ARG A 65 10.15 -10.30 -1.07
CA ARG A 65 10.54 -11.65 -1.48
C ARG A 65 9.26 -12.49 -1.40
N ILE A 66 8.39 -12.33 -2.40
CA ILE A 66 7.33 -13.29 -2.68
C ILE A 66 8.08 -14.56 -3.09
N SER A 67 7.90 -15.63 -2.32
CA SER A 67 8.51 -16.92 -2.63
C SER A 67 8.22 -17.28 -4.08
N GLY A 68 9.27 -17.48 -4.86
CA GLY A 68 9.20 -18.00 -6.23
C GLY A 68 9.19 -16.92 -7.31
N GLU A 69 10.30 -16.83 -8.02
CA GLU A 69 10.36 -16.53 -9.47
C GLU A 69 10.17 -15.06 -9.90
N ILE A 70 11.33 -14.41 -10.06
CA ILE A 70 11.73 -13.55 -11.19
C ILE A 70 10.61 -12.75 -11.89
N LEU A 71 10.61 -11.44 -11.65
CA LEU A 71 10.28 -10.45 -12.69
C LEU A 71 11.31 -9.31 -12.61
N LEU A 72 12.53 -9.62 -13.04
CA LEU A 72 13.44 -8.65 -13.65
C LEU A 72 13.95 -9.30 -14.95
N GLY A 73 13.09 -9.19 -15.96
CA GLY A 73 13.45 -9.13 -17.37
C GLY A 73 12.83 -7.85 -17.91
#